data_AF-A0A3D3Q7E7-F1
#
_entry.id   AF-A0A3D3Q7E7-F1
#
_cell.length_a   1.000
_cell.length_b   1.000
_cell.length_c   1.000
_cell.angle_alpha   90.00
_cell.angle_beta   90.00
_cell.angle_gamma   90.00
#
_symmetry.space_group_name_H-M   'P 1'
#
loop_
_entity.id
_entity.type
_entity.pdbx_description
1 polymer ?
#
loop_
_entity_poly.entity_id
_entity_poly.type
_entity_poly.pdbx_seq_one_letter_code
_entity_poly.pdbx_strand_id
1 'polypeptide(L)'
;MLSFSVGYALADAHASDRLLKPLAASTPSASPASDSAATPAADTPAPPAPPVPDPTPTPAPVHPSFASLAVAIDAITAPTGTEIGVSLIELGGPAASSWEVGGSQPMDAASTYKLPALMELAQLVAAGKVDPAGQVCYQDADWEDGWFDDYTTGACYTRAELADRTAHYSDNTAGHMLVRDLGGGDALNTYAAGLGAQNSAFFDVNQTTADDLARLLAAEATGNAGGAQAQAWLYPLLTNTEFEAGIPAGVPAGTTVIHKTGELDAQVNDAAIVTNGKNGTYVLAVMTNGPGGDAGSSLVAQVSAAVWAYEAAR
;
A
#
# COMPACT_ATOMS: atom_id res chain seq x y z
N MET A 1 12.96 18.30 -42.80
CA MET A 1 11.94 17.24 -42.60
C MET A 1 11.34 17.44 -41.22
N LEU A 2 10.03 17.25 -41.13
CA LEU A 2 9.14 17.91 -40.18
C LEU A 2 9.36 17.53 -38.71
N SER A 3 9.27 18.56 -37.87
CA SER A 3 9.15 18.53 -36.41
C SER A 3 7.64 18.55 -36.08
N PHE A 4 7.19 17.66 -35.20
CA PHE A 4 5.86 17.72 -34.60
C PHE A 4 6.03 17.81 -33.08
N SER A 5 5.64 18.97 -32.55
CA SER A 5 5.47 19.26 -31.14
C SER A 5 3.98 19.14 -30.83
N VAL A 6 3.61 18.35 -29.82
CA VAL A 6 2.25 18.26 -29.31
C VAL A 6 2.26 18.80 -27.89
N GLY A 7 1.64 19.97 -27.70
CA GLY A 7 1.44 20.59 -26.40
C GLY A 7 0.16 20.08 -25.73
N TYR A 8 0.22 19.84 -24.43
CA TYR A 8 -0.94 19.60 -23.58
C TYR A 8 -1.32 20.90 -22.85
N ALA A 9 -2.60 21.25 -22.92
CA ALA A 9 -3.20 22.40 -22.23
C ALA A 9 -3.76 21.97 -20.87
N LEU A 10 -3.43 22.75 -19.84
CA LEU A 10 -3.98 22.69 -18.49
C LEU A 10 -5.40 23.27 -18.48
N ALA A 11 -6.32 22.65 -17.73
CA ALA A 11 -7.66 23.18 -17.47
C ALA A 11 -7.89 23.34 -15.95
N ASP A 12 -8.43 24.51 -15.62
CA ASP A 12 -8.59 25.12 -14.30
C ASP A 12 -9.57 24.42 -13.35
N ALA A 13 -9.27 24.63 -12.06
CA ALA A 13 -10.09 24.29 -10.90
C ALA A 13 -11.27 25.25 -10.71
N HIS A 14 -12.42 24.71 -10.30
CA HIS A 14 -13.50 25.50 -9.70
C HIS A 14 -13.96 24.89 -8.37
N ALA A 15 -13.68 25.64 -7.30
CA ALA A 15 -14.27 25.49 -5.98
C ALA A 15 -15.71 26.03 -5.95
N SER A 16 -16.58 25.44 -5.13
CA SER A 16 -17.87 26.05 -4.78
C SER A 16 -18.29 25.70 -3.36
N ASP A 17 -18.60 26.78 -2.64
CA ASP A 17 -19.05 26.91 -1.26
C ASP A 17 -20.20 25.98 -0.85
N ARG A 18 -20.11 25.44 0.38
CA ARG A 18 -21.25 24.86 1.11
C ARG A 18 -21.65 25.76 2.27
N LEU A 19 -22.83 26.37 2.13
CA LEU A 19 -23.56 27.09 3.17
C LEU A 19 -24.11 26.14 4.24
N LEU A 20 -23.75 26.38 5.50
CA LEU A 20 -24.32 25.77 6.70
C LEU A 20 -25.59 26.51 7.14
N LYS A 21 -26.62 25.75 7.58
CA LYS A 21 -27.77 26.28 8.32
C LYS A 21 -28.12 25.32 9.48
N PRO A 22 -28.32 25.81 10.72
CA PRO A 22 -28.49 24.94 11.88
C PRO A 22 -29.95 24.56 12.12
N LEU A 23 -30.21 23.34 12.59
CA LEU A 23 -31.50 22.91 13.15
C LEU A 23 -31.45 22.94 14.68
N ALA A 24 -32.46 23.57 15.27
CA ALA A 24 -32.66 23.76 16.70
C ALA A 24 -33.12 22.46 17.39
N ALA A 25 -32.61 22.19 18.59
CA ALA A 25 -33.16 21.20 19.51
C ALA A 25 -33.89 21.91 20.66
N SER A 26 -35.13 21.53 20.91
CA SER A 26 -35.94 22.01 22.03
C SER A 26 -35.96 20.98 23.16
N THR A 27 -35.95 21.50 24.38
CA THR A 27 -35.86 20.82 25.69
C THR A 27 -37.17 20.13 26.12
N PRO A 28 -37.14 19.09 26.96
CA PRO A 28 -38.35 18.50 27.54
C PRO A 28 -38.77 19.24 28.82
N SER A 29 -40.09 19.41 29.01
CA SER A 29 -40.70 19.90 30.25
C SER A 29 -41.35 18.74 31.00
N ALA A 30 -41.09 18.66 32.29
CA ALA A 30 -41.63 17.67 33.22
C ALA A 30 -42.86 18.21 34.00
N SER A 31 -43.46 17.30 34.77
CA SER A 31 -44.38 17.48 35.94
C SER A 31 -45.88 17.22 35.68
N PRO A 32 -46.70 16.90 36.71
CA PRO A 32 -46.72 15.63 37.43
C PRO A 32 -48.12 15.00 37.53
N ALA A 33 -48.19 13.86 38.22
CA ALA A 33 -49.32 12.95 38.41
C ALA A 33 -50.60 13.53 39.05
N SER A 34 -51.72 12.84 38.83
CA SER A 34 -52.87 12.84 39.74
C SER A 34 -53.53 11.45 39.73
N ASP A 35 -53.59 10.87 40.92
CA ASP A 35 -54.27 9.62 41.25
C ASP A 35 -55.79 9.79 41.19
N SER A 36 -56.49 8.75 40.71
CA SER A 36 -57.83 8.44 41.19
C SER A 36 -58.07 6.94 41.10
N ALA A 37 -58.22 6.32 42.27
CA ALA A 37 -58.51 4.91 42.46
C ALA A 37 -59.93 4.56 42.00
N ALA A 38 -60.05 3.47 41.25
CA ALA A 38 -61.31 2.77 41.00
C ALA A 38 -61.11 1.28 41.29
N THR A 39 -62.06 0.71 42.03
CA THR A 39 -62.14 -0.68 42.53
C THR A 39 -62.14 -1.74 41.41
N PRO A 40 -61.58 -2.95 41.65
CA PRO A 40 -61.42 -3.96 40.60
C PRO A 40 -62.69 -4.78 40.38
N ALA A 41 -63.07 -4.96 39.12
CA ALA A 41 -63.96 -6.03 38.67
C ALA A 41 -63.12 -7.30 38.45
N ALA A 42 -63.66 -8.45 38.87
CA ALA A 42 -63.01 -9.74 38.68
C ALA A 42 -63.04 -10.16 37.21
N ASP A 43 -61.91 -10.02 36.52
CA ASP A 43 -61.67 -10.60 35.20
C ASP A 43 -61.16 -12.03 35.32
N THR A 44 -61.77 -12.92 34.54
CA THR A 44 -61.35 -14.32 34.40
C THR A 44 -60.12 -14.37 33.49
N PRO A 45 -59.03 -15.10 33.81
CA PRO A 45 -57.82 -15.07 33.00
C PRO A 45 -58.07 -15.72 31.63
N ALA A 46 -57.78 -15.00 30.55
CA ALA A 46 -57.67 -15.56 29.22
C ALA A 46 -56.49 -16.57 29.17
N PRO A 47 -56.59 -17.66 28.41
CA PRO A 47 -55.51 -18.64 28.29
C PRO A 47 -54.25 -18.00 27.69
N PRO A 48 -53.04 -18.43 28.12
CA PRO A 48 -51.79 -17.85 27.64
C PRO A 48 -51.65 -18.03 26.13
N ALA A 49 -51.26 -16.96 25.45
CA ALA A 49 -50.91 -17.01 24.03
C ALA A 49 -49.76 -18.02 23.82
N PRO A 50 -49.76 -18.79 22.72
CA PRO A 50 -48.65 -19.69 22.41
C PRO A 50 -47.34 -18.89 22.33
N PRO A 51 -46.21 -19.46 22.76
CA PRO A 51 -44.92 -18.79 22.70
C PRO A 51 -44.62 -18.41 21.25
N VAL A 52 -44.32 -17.13 21.03
CA VAL A 52 -43.78 -16.65 19.76
C VAL A 52 -42.42 -17.33 19.58
N PRO A 53 -42.17 -18.04 18.46
CA PRO A 53 -40.85 -18.62 18.24
C PRO A 53 -39.81 -17.51 18.25
N ASP A 54 -38.69 -17.75 18.95
CA ASP A 54 -37.55 -16.83 18.91
C ASP A 54 -37.17 -16.56 17.46
N PRO A 55 -36.85 -15.30 17.09
CA PRO A 55 -36.37 -15.00 15.76
C PRO A 55 -35.14 -15.89 15.50
N THR A 56 -35.22 -16.71 14.45
CA THR A 56 -34.09 -17.52 14.00
C THR A 56 -32.89 -16.58 13.85
N PRO A 57 -31.74 -16.84 14.51
CA PRO A 57 -30.60 -15.95 14.40
C PRO A 57 -30.25 -15.82 12.92
N THR A 58 -30.25 -14.58 12.42
CA THR A 58 -29.76 -14.29 11.08
C THR A 58 -28.35 -14.85 10.99
N PRO A 59 -28.03 -15.71 10.00
CA PRO A 59 -26.67 -16.20 9.84
C PRO A 59 -25.74 -15.00 9.78
N ALA A 60 -24.70 -15.00 10.62
CA ALA A 60 -23.67 -13.98 10.53
C ALA A 60 -23.15 -13.95 9.07
N PRO A 61 -22.85 -12.76 8.52
CA PRO A 61 -22.23 -12.67 7.21
C PRO A 61 -21.04 -13.63 7.14
N VAL A 62 -21.00 -14.47 6.11
CA VAL A 62 -19.87 -15.38 5.91
C VAL A 62 -18.71 -14.54 5.42
N HIS A 63 -17.75 -14.25 6.31
CA HIS A 63 -16.51 -13.57 5.92
C HIS A 63 -15.73 -14.45 4.93
N PRO A 64 -15.17 -13.87 3.85
CA PRO A 64 -14.37 -14.64 2.92
C PRO A 64 -13.16 -15.23 3.64
N SER A 65 -12.84 -16.50 3.36
CA SER A 65 -11.63 -17.14 3.88
C SER A 65 -10.46 -16.88 2.94
N PHE A 66 -9.22 -16.98 3.42
CA PHE A 66 -8.05 -16.94 2.55
C PHE A 66 -8.05 -18.03 1.46
N ALA A 67 -8.76 -19.15 1.68
CA ALA A 67 -8.96 -20.14 0.63
C ALA A 67 -9.78 -19.60 -0.56
N SER A 68 -10.75 -18.72 -0.31
CA SER A 68 -11.50 -18.06 -1.40
C SER A 68 -10.65 -17.03 -2.15
N LEU A 69 -9.76 -16.34 -1.45
CA LEU A 69 -8.78 -15.43 -2.07
C LEU A 69 -7.78 -16.22 -2.93
N ALA A 70 -7.25 -17.34 -2.42
CA ALA A 70 -6.36 -18.22 -3.19
C ALA A 70 -7.01 -18.68 -4.51
N VAL A 71 -8.27 -19.12 -4.48
CA VAL A 71 -9.01 -19.51 -5.70
C VAL A 71 -9.17 -18.34 -6.68
N ALA A 72 -9.38 -17.12 -6.18
CA ALA A 72 -9.48 -15.94 -7.03
C ALA A 72 -8.14 -15.59 -7.68
N ILE A 73 -7.03 -15.67 -6.93
CA ILE A 73 -5.69 -15.45 -7.47
C ILE A 73 -5.32 -16.54 -8.49
N ASP A 74 -5.60 -17.81 -8.20
CA ASP A 74 -5.38 -18.92 -9.14
C ASP A 74 -6.14 -18.73 -10.45
N ALA A 75 -7.38 -18.24 -10.40
CA ALA A 75 -8.18 -17.97 -11.59
C ALA A 75 -7.60 -16.85 -12.47
N ILE A 76 -6.93 -15.87 -11.85
CA ILE A 76 -6.27 -14.76 -12.53
C ILE A 76 -4.96 -15.24 -13.20
N THR A 77 -4.20 -16.10 -12.53
CA THR A 77 -2.83 -16.46 -12.95
C THR A 77 -2.79 -17.70 -13.84
N ALA A 78 -3.69 -18.67 -13.66
CA ALA A 78 -3.71 -19.91 -14.43
C ALA A 78 -3.73 -19.73 -15.97
N PRO A 79 -4.42 -18.73 -16.56
CA PRO A 79 -4.39 -18.52 -18.01
C PRO A 79 -3.01 -18.11 -18.55
N THR A 80 -2.18 -17.48 -17.71
CA THR A 80 -0.86 -16.95 -18.10
C THR A 80 0.26 -17.96 -17.86
N GLY A 81 0.08 -18.92 -16.95
CA GLY A 81 1.13 -19.83 -16.50
C GLY A 81 2.26 -19.12 -15.74
N THR A 82 2.05 -17.86 -15.38
CA THR A 82 2.96 -17.01 -14.62
C THR A 82 3.27 -17.60 -13.26
N GLU A 83 4.56 -17.60 -12.91
CA GLU A 83 4.98 -17.78 -11.53
C GLU A 83 4.73 -16.47 -10.77
N ILE A 84 4.04 -16.56 -9.63
CA ILE A 84 3.65 -15.40 -8.84
C ILE A 84 3.98 -15.62 -7.36
N GLY A 85 4.42 -14.55 -6.71
CA GLY A 85 4.43 -14.43 -5.26
C GLY A 85 3.46 -13.34 -4.84
N VAL A 86 2.50 -13.67 -3.97
CA VAL A 86 1.57 -12.69 -3.38
C VAL A 86 1.65 -12.82 -1.87
N SER A 87 1.84 -11.70 -1.18
CA SER A 87 1.82 -11.64 0.28
C SER A 87 0.92 -10.49 0.73
N LEU A 88 -0.01 -10.81 1.63
CA LEU A 88 -0.96 -9.89 2.25
C LEU A 88 -0.73 -9.87 3.76
N ILE A 89 -0.55 -8.67 4.32
CA ILE A 89 -0.48 -8.46 5.77
C ILE A 89 -1.54 -7.42 6.16
N GLU A 90 -2.56 -7.85 6.87
CA GLU A 90 -3.55 -6.94 7.45
C GLU A 90 -2.93 -6.21 8.65
N LEU A 91 -3.01 -4.88 8.69
CA LEU A 91 -2.52 -4.06 9.81
C LEU A 91 -3.67 -3.51 10.67
N GLY A 92 -4.88 -3.45 10.10
CA GLY A 92 -6.11 -3.05 10.78
C GLY A 92 -7.12 -4.18 10.93
N GLY A 93 -8.23 -3.88 11.60
CA GLY A 93 -9.36 -4.78 11.75
C GLY A 93 -9.31 -5.67 13.00
N PRO A 94 -10.43 -6.33 13.35
CA PRO A 94 -10.57 -7.08 14.60
C PRO A 94 -9.80 -8.41 14.64
N ALA A 95 -9.30 -8.89 13.49
CA ALA A 95 -8.61 -10.16 13.34
C ALA A 95 -7.46 -10.06 12.32
N ALA A 96 -6.63 -9.02 12.44
CA ALA A 96 -5.46 -8.80 11.59
C ALA A 96 -4.62 -10.09 11.46
N SER A 97 -4.46 -10.55 10.22
CA SER A 97 -3.78 -11.79 9.85
C SER A 97 -2.87 -11.57 8.65
N SER A 98 -2.01 -12.55 8.36
CA SER A 98 -1.20 -12.58 7.15
C SER A 98 -1.51 -13.81 6.30
N TRP A 99 -1.40 -13.67 4.99
CA TRP A 99 -1.60 -14.74 4.01
C TRP A 99 -0.62 -14.58 2.85
N GLU A 100 -0.24 -15.70 2.23
CA GLU A 100 0.60 -15.71 1.04
C GLU A 100 0.24 -16.85 0.08
N VAL A 101 0.62 -16.66 -1.19
CA VAL A 101 0.74 -17.73 -2.19
C VAL A 101 2.04 -17.51 -2.96
N GLY A 102 2.97 -18.47 -2.85
CA GLY A 102 4.29 -18.35 -3.48
C GLY A 102 5.15 -17.21 -2.90
N GLY A 103 4.73 -16.60 -1.79
CA GLY A 103 5.32 -15.39 -1.24
C GLY A 103 6.73 -15.56 -0.72
N SER A 104 7.14 -16.80 -0.40
CA SER A 104 8.49 -17.14 0.03
C SER A 104 9.46 -17.45 -1.12
N GLN A 105 9.00 -17.50 -2.37
CA GLN A 105 9.85 -17.86 -3.51
C GLN A 105 10.72 -16.66 -3.90
N PRO A 106 12.07 -16.82 -3.98
CA PRO A 106 12.94 -15.77 -4.48
C PRO A 106 12.70 -15.49 -5.95
N MET A 107 12.55 -14.21 -6.28
CA MET A 107 12.46 -13.69 -7.65
C MET A 107 13.36 -12.46 -7.76
N ASP A 108 13.64 -12.04 -8.99
CA ASP A 108 14.39 -10.81 -9.23
C ASP A 108 13.60 -9.63 -8.66
N ALA A 109 14.24 -8.81 -7.83
CA ALA A 109 13.57 -7.69 -7.18
C ALA A 109 13.28 -6.57 -8.19
N ALA A 110 14.06 -6.47 -9.27
CA ALA A 110 14.06 -5.32 -10.17
C ALA A 110 14.13 -4.03 -9.34
N SER A 111 13.46 -2.95 -9.75
CA SER A 111 13.50 -1.68 -9.00
C SER A 111 12.87 -1.70 -7.59
N THR A 112 12.30 -2.82 -7.12
CA THR A 112 11.81 -2.89 -5.73
C THR A 112 12.94 -2.90 -4.69
N TYR A 113 14.20 -3.19 -5.07
CA TYR A 113 15.34 -3.03 -4.15
C TYR A 113 15.51 -1.59 -3.63
N LYS A 114 15.00 -0.60 -4.38
CA LYS A 114 15.05 0.82 -4.01
C LYS A 114 14.16 1.13 -2.81
N LEU A 115 13.17 0.28 -2.52
CA LEU A 115 12.28 0.46 -1.37
C LEU A 115 13.04 0.50 -0.04
N PRO A 116 13.84 -0.51 0.36
CA PRO A 116 14.61 -0.43 1.59
C PRO A 116 15.62 0.72 1.60
N ALA A 117 16.16 1.15 0.45
CA ALA A 117 17.08 2.29 0.38
C ALA A 117 16.37 3.62 0.69
N LEU A 118 15.17 3.82 0.12
CA LEU A 118 14.32 4.98 0.41
C LEU A 118 13.86 4.99 1.87
N MET A 119 13.49 3.83 2.41
CA MET A 119 13.12 3.69 3.83
C MET A 119 14.29 4.02 4.76
N GLU A 120 15.50 3.49 4.48
CA GLU A 120 16.68 3.78 5.29
C GLU A 120 17.01 5.27 5.27
N LEU A 121 17.00 5.90 4.09
CA LEU A 121 17.21 7.34 3.96
C LEU A 121 16.17 8.13 4.76
N ALA A 122 14.88 7.77 4.65
CA ALA A 122 13.81 8.42 5.40
C ALA A 122 14.03 8.30 6.92
N GLN A 123 14.42 7.12 7.40
CA GLN A 123 14.73 6.90 8.81
C GLN A 123 15.93 7.74 9.28
N LEU A 124 16.99 7.84 8.47
CA LEU A 124 18.16 8.65 8.80
C LEU A 124 17.86 10.15 8.79
N VAL A 125 17.05 10.63 7.84
CA VAL A 125 16.56 12.01 7.79
C VAL A 125 15.71 12.34 9.01
N ALA A 126 14.76 11.47 9.35
CA ALA A 126 13.91 11.64 10.53
C ALA A 126 14.72 11.67 11.83
N ALA A 127 15.76 10.84 11.92
CA ALA A 127 16.67 10.81 13.06
C ALA A 127 17.67 11.99 13.09
N GLY A 128 17.68 12.87 12.09
CA GLY A 128 18.65 13.97 11.97
C GLY A 128 20.09 13.51 11.77
N LYS A 129 20.30 12.27 11.30
CA LYS A 129 21.62 11.68 11.06
C LYS A 129 22.21 12.08 9.72
N VAL A 130 21.34 12.37 8.74
CA VAL A 130 21.72 12.90 7.43
C VAL A 130 20.87 14.12 7.10
N ASP A 131 21.45 15.06 6.36
CA ASP A 131 20.74 16.22 5.83
C ASP A 131 20.14 15.87 4.45
N PRO A 132 18.81 16.00 4.25
CA PRO A 132 18.20 15.79 2.94
C PRO A 132 18.71 16.78 1.87
N ALA A 133 19.20 17.96 2.27
CA ALA A 133 19.85 18.92 1.38
C ALA A 133 21.35 18.62 1.15
N GLY A 134 21.91 17.64 1.87
CA GLY A 134 23.28 17.20 1.69
C GLY A 134 23.50 16.63 0.28
N GLN A 135 24.67 16.92 -0.29
CA GLN A 135 25.00 16.58 -1.66
C GLN A 135 25.64 15.19 -1.79
N VAL A 136 25.25 14.46 -2.84
CA VAL A 136 25.90 13.24 -3.31
C VAL A 136 26.33 13.50 -4.74
N CYS A 137 27.64 13.40 -4.98
CA CYS A 137 28.20 13.63 -6.31
C CYS A 137 28.23 12.34 -7.10
N TYR A 138 27.79 12.42 -8.35
CA TYR A 138 27.75 11.31 -9.30
C TYR A 138 29.15 10.80 -9.60
N GLN A 139 29.27 9.48 -9.68
CA GLN A 139 30.46 8.76 -10.13
C GLN A 139 30.08 7.88 -11.32
N ASP A 140 30.99 7.67 -12.26
CA ASP A 140 30.71 6.87 -13.47
C ASP A 140 30.26 5.43 -13.14
N ALA A 141 30.64 4.91 -11.98
CA ALA A 141 30.20 3.60 -11.48
C ALA A 141 28.73 3.56 -11.02
N ASP A 142 28.10 4.72 -10.82
CA ASP A 142 26.68 4.83 -10.48
C ASP A 142 25.79 4.69 -11.71
N TRP A 143 26.34 4.82 -12.93
CA TRP A 143 25.56 4.87 -14.15
C TRP A 143 24.84 3.56 -14.44
N GLU A 144 23.53 3.68 -14.68
CA GLU A 144 22.69 2.67 -15.30
C GLU A 144 21.59 3.38 -16.11
N ASP A 145 21.29 2.85 -17.30
CA ASP A 145 20.24 3.38 -18.19
C ASP A 145 18.91 3.51 -17.43
N GLY A 146 18.20 4.63 -17.58
CA GLY A 146 17.11 4.99 -16.69
C GLY A 146 16.28 6.16 -17.18
N TRP A 147 15.57 6.82 -16.26
CA TRP A 147 14.62 7.89 -16.61
C TRP A 147 15.34 9.19 -16.96
N PHE A 148 16.40 9.52 -16.21
CA PHE A 148 17.18 10.74 -16.42
C PHE A 148 18.54 10.43 -17.05
N ASP A 149 18.99 11.31 -17.94
CA ASP A 149 20.26 11.22 -18.67
C ASP A 149 21.21 12.42 -18.41
N ASP A 150 20.90 13.24 -17.41
CA ASP A 150 21.61 14.49 -17.07
C ASP A 150 22.83 14.28 -16.16
N TYR A 151 23.19 13.02 -15.87
CA TYR A 151 24.31 12.67 -15.02
C TYR A 151 25.66 12.91 -15.70
N THR A 152 26.46 13.80 -15.12
CA THR A 152 27.81 14.11 -15.59
C THR A 152 28.82 14.03 -14.45
N THR A 153 30.02 13.52 -14.73
CA THR A 153 31.06 13.31 -13.72
C THR A 153 31.33 14.59 -12.92
N GLY A 154 31.11 14.53 -11.60
CA GLY A 154 31.28 15.66 -10.69
C GLY A 154 30.04 16.54 -10.49
N ALA A 155 28.93 16.30 -11.20
CA ALA A 155 27.64 16.86 -10.83
C ALA A 155 27.19 16.29 -9.49
N CYS A 156 26.56 17.12 -8.65
CA CYS A 156 26.09 16.72 -7.34
C CYS A 156 24.63 17.06 -7.16
N TYR A 157 23.89 16.12 -6.60
CA TYR A 157 22.45 16.17 -6.39
C TYR A 157 22.17 16.10 -4.90
N THR A 158 21.07 16.70 -4.45
CA THR A 158 20.66 16.56 -3.04
C THR A 158 20.12 15.17 -2.78
N ARG A 159 20.23 14.66 -1.54
CA ARG A 159 19.58 13.39 -1.15
C ARG A 159 18.07 13.43 -1.39
N ALA A 160 17.43 14.56 -1.16
CA ALA A 160 16.01 14.75 -1.44
C ALA A 160 15.69 14.60 -2.94
N GLU A 161 16.52 15.20 -3.81
CA GLU A 161 16.37 15.06 -5.26
C GLU A 161 16.59 13.62 -5.73
N LEU A 162 17.63 12.95 -5.22
CA LEU A 162 17.89 11.55 -5.55
C LEU A 162 16.76 10.63 -5.07
N ALA A 163 16.20 10.90 -3.89
CA ALA A 163 15.05 10.17 -3.37
C ALA A 163 13.80 10.36 -4.23
N ASP A 164 13.51 11.58 -4.67
CA ASP A 164 12.42 11.88 -5.60
C ASP A 164 12.59 11.15 -6.93
N ARG A 165 13.76 11.25 -7.56
CA ARG A 165 14.10 10.53 -8.80
C ARG A 165 13.97 9.01 -8.65
N THR A 166 14.41 8.47 -7.52
CA THR A 166 14.41 7.03 -7.22
C THR A 166 13.00 6.51 -6.90
N ALA A 167 12.18 7.32 -6.23
CA ALA A 167 10.84 6.94 -5.78
C ALA A 167 9.80 7.14 -6.89
N HIS A 168 9.66 8.38 -7.37
CA HIS A 168 8.59 8.80 -8.28
C HIS A 168 8.84 8.34 -9.72
N TYR A 169 10.09 8.40 -10.17
CA TYR A 169 10.51 8.06 -11.54
C TYR A 169 11.24 6.72 -11.65
N SER A 170 11.46 6.03 -10.52
CA SER A 170 12.19 4.76 -10.46
C SER A 170 13.58 4.81 -11.12
N ASP A 171 14.24 5.98 -11.14
CA ASP A 171 15.49 6.19 -11.85
C ASP A 171 16.62 5.28 -11.35
N ASN A 172 17.35 4.65 -12.27
CA ASN A 172 18.37 3.65 -11.93
C ASN A 172 19.65 4.30 -11.40
N THR A 173 20.16 5.32 -12.09
CA THR A 173 21.38 6.01 -11.65
C THR A 173 21.18 6.69 -10.29
N ALA A 174 20.03 7.34 -10.04
CA ALA A 174 19.73 7.88 -8.71
C ALA A 174 19.67 6.79 -7.63
N GLY A 175 19.07 5.64 -7.94
CA GLY A 175 19.03 4.48 -7.04
C GLY A 175 20.43 3.98 -6.67
N HIS A 176 21.35 3.89 -7.64
CA HIS A 176 22.74 3.51 -7.42
C HIS A 176 23.48 4.53 -6.54
N MET A 177 23.30 5.82 -6.84
CA MET A 177 23.88 6.89 -6.02
C MET A 177 23.41 6.82 -4.56
N LEU A 178 22.11 6.54 -4.32
CA LEU A 178 21.59 6.36 -2.96
C LEU A 178 22.15 5.13 -2.28
N VAL A 179 22.18 3.97 -2.94
CA VAL A 179 22.76 2.75 -2.34
C VAL A 179 24.22 2.97 -1.97
N ARG A 180 25.01 3.63 -2.84
CA ARG A 180 26.40 3.98 -2.51
C ARG A 180 26.50 4.94 -1.33
N ASP A 181 25.68 5.99 -1.30
CA ASP A 181 25.67 6.98 -0.22
C ASP A 181 25.30 6.36 1.14
N LEU A 182 24.43 5.35 1.14
CA LEU A 182 23.99 4.60 2.32
C LEU A 182 24.96 3.49 2.76
N GLY A 183 26.07 3.30 2.03
CA GLY A 183 27.12 2.35 2.41
C GLY A 183 27.15 1.05 1.61
N GLY A 184 26.39 0.95 0.52
CA GLY A 184 26.41 -0.16 -0.43
C GLY A 184 25.40 -1.27 -0.15
N GLY A 185 25.39 -2.30 -1.00
CA GLY A 185 24.43 -3.41 -0.93
C GLY A 185 24.45 -4.18 0.40
N ASP A 186 25.62 -4.38 1.01
CA ASP A 186 25.72 -5.06 2.31
C ASP A 186 25.03 -4.27 3.44
N ALA A 187 25.16 -2.94 3.44
CA ALA A 187 24.50 -2.07 4.40
C ALA A 187 22.98 -2.10 4.18
N LEU A 188 22.53 -2.01 2.92
CA LEU A 188 21.13 -2.10 2.54
C LEU A 188 20.49 -3.43 2.99
N ASN A 189 21.17 -4.55 2.77
CA ASN A 189 20.70 -5.87 3.19
C ASN A 189 20.67 -6.01 4.72
N THR A 190 21.66 -5.44 5.42
CA THR A 190 21.67 -5.40 6.89
C THR A 190 20.48 -4.61 7.43
N TYR A 191 20.19 -3.45 6.83
CA TYR A 191 19.03 -2.63 7.17
C TYR A 191 17.72 -3.40 6.95
N ALA A 192 17.54 -3.98 5.77
CA ALA A 192 16.33 -4.71 5.41
C ALA A 192 16.11 -5.94 6.31
N ALA A 193 17.16 -6.71 6.59
CA ALA A 193 17.09 -7.84 7.51
C ALA A 193 16.72 -7.43 8.94
N GLY A 194 17.15 -6.25 9.39
CA GLY A 194 16.75 -5.66 10.67
C GLY A 194 15.25 -5.36 10.78
N LEU A 195 14.57 -5.18 9.64
CA LEU A 195 13.13 -4.98 9.55
C LEU A 195 12.36 -6.26 9.19
N GLY A 196 13.06 -7.40 9.06
CA GLY A 196 12.47 -8.72 8.87
C GLY A 196 12.58 -9.32 7.46
N ALA A 197 13.20 -8.62 6.50
CA ALA A 197 13.49 -9.16 5.18
C ALA A 197 14.75 -10.03 5.20
N GLN A 198 14.61 -11.28 5.65
CA GLN A 198 15.75 -12.17 5.95
C GLN A 198 16.20 -13.05 4.77
N ASN A 199 15.42 -13.10 3.70
CA ASN A 199 15.60 -13.97 2.55
C ASN A 199 15.92 -13.19 1.26
N SER A 200 16.24 -11.91 1.39
CA SER A 200 16.52 -11.00 0.28
C SER A 200 18.02 -10.72 0.15
N ALA A 201 18.45 -10.53 -1.09
CA ALA A 201 19.76 -10.03 -1.48
C ALA A 201 19.54 -8.84 -2.42
N PHE A 202 19.21 -7.69 -1.84
CA PHE A 202 18.99 -6.43 -2.54
C PHE A 202 20.29 -5.93 -3.18
N PHE A 203 20.15 -5.21 -4.30
CA PHE A 203 21.22 -4.63 -5.10
C PHE A 203 22.10 -5.65 -5.83
N ASP A 204 22.74 -6.57 -5.11
CA ASP A 204 23.56 -7.66 -5.67
C ASP A 204 23.30 -8.96 -4.85
N VAL A 205 22.68 -10.00 -5.38
CA VAL A 205 22.34 -10.27 -6.80
C VAL A 205 20.97 -9.73 -7.26
N ASN A 206 20.36 -8.79 -6.53
CA ASN A 206 19.05 -8.18 -6.86
C ASN A 206 17.88 -9.19 -6.82
N GLN A 207 17.77 -9.91 -5.70
CA GLN A 207 16.68 -10.88 -5.46
C GLN A 207 15.97 -10.61 -4.14
N THR A 208 14.67 -10.85 -4.12
CA THR A 208 13.79 -10.67 -2.94
C THR A 208 12.65 -11.67 -3.00
N THR A 209 11.82 -11.68 -1.96
CA THR A 209 10.55 -12.41 -1.92
C THR A 209 9.39 -11.44 -1.69
N ALA A 210 8.16 -11.84 -2.03
CA ALA A 210 6.99 -11.02 -1.73
C ALA A 210 6.77 -10.90 -0.22
N ASP A 211 7.09 -11.95 0.55
CA ASP A 211 7.04 -11.94 2.01
C ASP A 211 7.99 -10.91 2.61
N ASP A 212 9.21 -10.81 2.10
CA ASP A 212 10.21 -9.87 2.60
C ASP A 212 9.82 -8.42 2.27
N LEU A 213 9.35 -8.15 1.05
CA LEU A 213 8.81 -6.84 0.67
C LEU A 213 7.61 -6.45 1.55
N ALA A 214 6.69 -7.39 1.80
CA ALA A 214 5.54 -7.17 2.68
C ALA A 214 5.99 -6.90 4.13
N ARG A 215 7.01 -7.60 4.63
CA ARG A 215 7.56 -7.35 5.99
C ARG A 215 8.19 -5.96 6.11
N LEU A 216 8.93 -5.50 5.10
CA LEU A 216 9.48 -4.14 5.07
C LEU A 216 8.36 -3.10 5.19
N LEU A 217 7.32 -3.22 4.37
CA LEU A 217 6.19 -2.29 4.38
C LEU A 217 5.34 -2.37 5.66
N ALA A 218 5.21 -3.57 6.24
CA ALA A 218 4.55 -3.72 7.54
C ALA A 218 5.36 -3.06 8.66
N ALA A 219 6.69 -3.20 8.65
CA ALA A 219 7.57 -2.52 9.59
C ALA A 219 7.52 -0.99 9.42
N GLU A 220 7.50 -0.51 8.18
CA GLU A 220 7.31 0.91 7.84
C GLU A 220 5.98 1.44 8.38
N ALA A 221 4.87 0.78 8.03
CA ALA A 221 3.52 1.20 8.41
C ALA A 221 3.29 1.18 9.94
N THR A 222 3.92 0.25 10.66
CA THR A 222 3.85 0.16 12.13
C THR A 222 4.84 1.10 12.83
N GLY A 223 5.64 1.86 12.09
CA GLY A 223 6.56 2.87 12.61
C GLY A 223 7.91 2.32 13.08
N ASN A 224 8.22 1.05 12.80
CA ASN A 224 9.49 0.43 13.17
C ASN A 224 10.68 0.90 12.33
N ALA A 225 10.43 1.59 11.21
CA ALA A 225 11.44 2.19 10.33
C ALA A 225 11.54 3.72 10.47
N GLY A 226 11.52 4.23 11.72
CA GLY A 226 11.69 5.67 11.99
C GLY A 226 10.40 6.44 12.31
N GLY A 227 9.27 5.75 12.42
CA GLY A 227 8.01 6.29 12.92
C GLY A 227 7.41 7.40 12.05
N ALA A 228 6.48 8.16 12.62
CA ALA A 228 5.67 9.14 11.90
C ALA A 228 6.49 10.23 11.16
N GLN A 229 7.69 10.56 11.66
CA GLN A 229 8.54 11.55 11.01
C GLN A 229 9.19 10.99 9.74
N ALA A 230 9.62 9.72 9.74
CA ALA A 230 10.11 9.06 8.53
C ALA A 230 8.98 8.89 7.51
N GLN A 231 7.80 8.44 7.96
CA GLN A 231 6.61 8.29 7.12
C GLN A 231 6.19 9.62 6.46
N ALA A 232 6.23 10.73 7.21
CA ALA A 232 5.88 12.06 6.68
C ALA A 232 6.84 12.54 5.58
N TRP A 233 8.08 12.04 5.56
CA TRP A 233 9.05 12.34 4.51
C TRP A 233 8.95 11.34 3.35
N LEU A 234 8.77 10.06 3.64
CA LEU A 234 8.77 8.97 2.66
C LEU A 234 7.48 8.89 1.83
N TYR A 235 6.32 8.97 2.48
CA TYR A 235 5.05 8.61 1.82
C TYR A 235 4.71 9.51 0.63
N PRO A 236 4.92 10.84 0.68
CA PRO A 236 4.68 11.69 -0.49
C PRO A 236 5.52 11.30 -1.72
N LEU A 237 6.69 10.70 -1.54
CA LEU A 237 7.57 10.26 -2.63
C LEU A 237 7.09 8.95 -3.28
N LEU A 238 6.32 8.14 -2.55
CA LEU A 238 5.87 6.81 -2.96
C LEU A 238 4.36 6.77 -3.28
N THR A 239 3.70 7.92 -3.44
CA THR A 239 2.27 8.01 -3.76
C THR A 239 2.06 8.84 -5.02
N ASN A 240 1.18 8.41 -5.92
CA ASN A 240 0.92 9.09 -7.20
C ASN A 240 2.20 9.26 -8.04
N THR A 241 2.99 8.19 -8.10
CA THR A 241 4.23 8.07 -8.88
C THR A 241 3.96 8.05 -10.39
N GLU A 242 4.98 7.96 -11.23
CA GLU A 242 4.78 7.71 -12.67
C GLU A 242 4.30 6.28 -12.99
N PHE A 243 4.25 5.36 -12.00
CA PHE A 243 4.02 3.93 -12.21
C PHE A 243 2.75 3.39 -11.53
N GLU A 244 1.60 3.99 -11.81
CA GLU A 244 0.33 3.67 -11.11
C GLU A 244 -0.46 2.49 -11.73
N ALA A 245 0.09 1.80 -12.74
CA ALA A 245 -0.61 0.75 -13.48
C ALA A 245 -0.72 -0.61 -12.75
N GLY A 246 0.01 -0.79 -11.63
CA GLY A 246 0.04 -1.99 -10.81
C GLY A 246 -1.03 -2.00 -9.71
N ILE A 247 -0.60 -2.09 -8.44
CA ILE A 247 -1.49 -2.14 -7.28
C ILE A 247 -2.46 -0.94 -7.23
N PRO A 248 -2.05 0.31 -7.52
CA PRO A 248 -2.96 1.45 -7.48
C PRO A 248 -4.15 1.33 -8.45
N ALA A 249 -3.95 0.74 -9.62
CA ALA A 249 -5.03 0.50 -10.59
C ALA A 249 -6.06 -0.55 -10.13
N GLY A 250 -5.70 -1.39 -9.14
CA GLY A 250 -6.59 -2.41 -8.59
C GLY A 250 -7.52 -1.93 -7.46
N VAL A 251 -7.34 -0.71 -6.96
CA VAL A 251 -8.14 -0.17 -5.84
C VAL A 251 -9.05 0.97 -6.30
N PRO A 252 -10.12 1.33 -5.55
CA PRO A 252 -10.98 2.44 -5.91
C PRO A 252 -10.23 3.77 -5.99
N ALA A 253 -10.65 4.63 -6.92
CA ALA A 253 -10.12 5.98 -7.06
C ALA A 253 -10.20 6.75 -5.72
N GLY A 254 -9.11 7.44 -5.38
CA GLY A 254 -8.98 8.19 -4.11
C GLY A 254 -8.44 7.35 -2.94
N THR A 255 -8.21 6.05 -3.11
CA THR A 255 -7.45 5.24 -2.16
C THR A 255 -5.99 5.67 -2.20
N THR A 256 -5.39 5.99 -1.05
CA THR A 256 -3.95 6.27 -1.01
C THR A 256 -3.18 4.97 -0.94
N VAL A 257 -2.31 4.78 -1.94
CA VAL A 257 -1.43 3.62 -2.11
C VAL A 257 0.01 4.13 -2.06
N ILE A 258 0.75 3.71 -1.03
CA ILE A 258 2.16 4.05 -0.85
C ILE A 258 2.97 2.85 -1.34
N HIS A 259 3.62 2.95 -2.50
CA HIS A 259 4.16 1.77 -3.17
C HIS A 259 5.46 1.99 -3.92
N LYS A 260 6.15 0.89 -4.19
CA LYS A 260 7.31 0.86 -5.09
C LYS A 260 7.18 -0.31 -6.07
N THR A 261 7.26 0.04 -7.36
CA THR A 261 7.27 -0.92 -8.47
C THR A 261 8.69 -1.42 -8.81
N GLY A 262 8.76 -2.53 -9.52
CA GLY A 262 9.96 -3.01 -10.19
C GLY A 262 9.63 -3.72 -11.49
N GLU A 263 10.32 -3.39 -12.56
CA GLU A 263 10.17 -4.04 -13.85
C GLU A 263 11.55 -4.44 -14.40
N LEU A 264 11.65 -5.66 -14.90
CA LEU A 264 12.83 -6.21 -15.56
C LEU A 264 12.38 -7.30 -16.54
N ASP A 265 12.52 -7.08 -17.85
CA ASP A 265 12.13 -8.03 -18.90
C ASP A 265 10.72 -8.65 -18.72
N ALA A 266 10.64 -9.82 -18.08
CA ALA A 266 9.40 -10.54 -17.81
C ALA A 266 8.84 -10.28 -16.41
N GLN A 267 9.63 -9.74 -15.49
CA GLN A 267 9.22 -9.49 -14.12
C GLN A 267 8.51 -8.14 -13.99
N VAL A 268 7.33 -8.16 -13.37
CA VAL A 268 6.64 -6.95 -12.89
C VAL A 268 6.25 -7.17 -11.45
N ASN A 269 6.85 -6.37 -10.58
CA ASN A 269 6.68 -6.41 -9.14
C ASN A 269 6.06 -5.10 -8.67
N ASP A 270 5.24 -5.16 -7.63
CA ASP A 270 4.72 -3.98 -6.93
C ASP A 270 4.47 -4.34 -5.47
N ALA A 271 4.88 -3.47 -4.56
CA ALA A 271 4.70 -3.66 -3.13
C ALA A 271 4.20 -2.36 -2.49
N ALA A 272 3.08 -2.45 -1.77
CA ALA A 272 2.32 -1.31 -1.32
C ALA A 272 1.78 -1.42 0.11
N ILE A 273 1.68 -0.26 0.77
CA ILE A 273 0.75 -0.01 1.87
C ILE A 273 -0.52 0.58 1.25
N VAL A 274 -1.64 -0.11 1.38
CA VAL A 274 -2.95 0.39 0.94
C VAL A 274 -3.70 0.92 2.16
N THR A 275 -3.92 2.22 2.18
CA THR A 275 -4.63 2.88 3.28
C THR A 275 -6.14 2.86 3.02
N ASN A 276 -6.93 2.95 4.09
CA ASN A 276 -8.39 3.13 4.01
C ASN A 276 -9.16 2.00 3.31
N GLY A 277 -8.65 0.76 3.39
CA GLY A 277 -9.52 -0.41 3.22
C GLY A 277 -10.70 -0.33 4.20
N LYS A 278 -11.86 -0.88 3.83
CA LYS A 278 -13.06 -0.86 4.69
C LYS A 278 -12.78 -1.38 6.11
N ASN A 279 -11.84 -2.32 6.24
CA ASN A 279 -11.42 -2.93 7.51
C ASN A 279 -10.07 -2.44 8.02
N GLY A 280 -9.51 -1.40 7.41
CA GLY A 280 -8.26 -0.76 7.81
C GLY A 280 -7.16 -0.85 6.76
N THR A 281 -5.97 -0.38 7.13
CA THR A 281 -4.76 -0.45 6.32
C THR A 281 -4.29 -1.90 6.17
N TYR A 282 -3.81 -2.26 4.99
CA TYR A 282 -3.14 -3.53 4.72
C TYR A 282 -1.90 -3.31 3.85
N VAL A 283 -1.03 -4.30 3.84
CA VAL A 283 0.15 -4.38 2.97
C VAL A 283 -0.07 -5.47 1.94
N LEU A 284 0.25 -5.18 0.68
CA LEU A 284 0.21 -6.13 -0.41
C LEU A 284 1.54 -6.07 -1.18
N ALA A 285 2.21 -7.21 -1.33
CA ALA A 285 3.31 -7.38 -2.25
C ALA A 285 2.92 -8.40 -3.32
N VAL A 286 3.16 -8.06 -4.58
CA VAL A 286 2.95 -8.91 -5.74
C VAL A 286 4.24 -8.95 -6.53
N MET A 287 4.78 -10.14 -6.76
CA MET A 287 5.93 -10.38 -7.61
C MET A 287 5.54 -11.34 -8.72
N THR A 288 6.00 -11.09 -9.94
CA THR A 288 5.66 -11.93 -11.09
C THR A 288 6.91 -12.31 -11.87
N ASN A 289 6.88 -13.49 -12.49
CA ASN A 289 7.82 -13.89 -13.52
C ASN A 289 7.05 -14.22 -14.81
N GLY A 290 6.85 -13.18 -15.61
CA GLY A 290 6.00 -13.16 -16.79
C GLY A 290 4.54 -12.85 -16.46
N PRO A 291 3.73 -12.32 -17.40
CA PRO A 291 4.19 -11.53 -18.52
C PRO A 291 4.81 -10.20 -18.04
N GLY A 292 5.76 -9.64 -18.79
CA GLY A 292 6.34 -8.31 -18.52
C GLY A 292 5.46 -7.14 -18.99
N GLY A 293 5.93 -5.91 -18.77
CA GLY A 293 5.31 -4.67 -19.28
C GLY A 293 3.85 -4.48 -18.88
N ASP A 294 3.05 -3.91 -19.79
CA ASP A 294 1.62 -3.61 -19.57
C ASP A 294 0.80 -4.84 -19.16
N ALA A 295 1.13 -6.01 -19.69
CA ALA A 295 0.45 -7.26 -19.36
C ALA A 295 0.75 -7.69 -17.92
N GLY A 296 1.99 -7.53 -17.46
CA GLY A 296 2.39 -7.78 -16.07
C GLY A 296 1.76 -6.77 -15.11
N SER A 297 1.79 -5.49 -15.46
CA SER A 297 1.13 -4.44 -14.67
C SER A 297 -0.37 -4.70 -14.52
N SER A 298 -1.04 -5.08 -15.62
CA SER A 298 -2.45 -5.48 -15.60
C SER A 298 -2.71 -6.74 -14.75
N LEU A 299 -1.78 -7.70 -14.75
CA LEU A 299 -1.87 -8.87 -13.87
C LEU A 299 -1.78 -8.46 -12.40
N VAL A 300 -0.82 -7.61 -12.04
CA VAL A 300 -0.67 -7.05 -10.68
C VAL A 300 -1.92 -6.28 -10.25
N ALA A 301 -2.49 -5.46 -11.14
CA ALA A 301 -3.73 -4.72 -10.88
C ALA A 301 -4.93 -5.64 -10.62
N GLN A 302 -5.06 -6.74 -11.37
CA GLN A 302 -6.12 -7.73 -11.16
C GLN A 302 -5.98 -8.45 -9.81
N VAL A 303 -4.76 -8.80 -9.41
CA VAL A 303 -4.47 -9.36 -8.08
C VAL A 303 -4.84 -8.35 -6.99
N SER A 304 -4.43 -7.09 -7.13
CA SER A 304 -4.78 -6.01 -6.21
C SER A 304 -6.31 -5.85 -6.07
N ALA A 305 -7.06 -5.90 -7.18
CA ALA A 305 -8.52 -5.83 -7.17
C ALA A 305 -9.17 -7.02 -6.44
N ALA A 306 -8.63 -8.23 -6.60
CA ALA A 306 -9.11 -9.41 -5.87
C ALA A 306 -8.86 -9.29 -4.36
N VAL A 307 -7.68 -8.80 -3.97
CA VAL A 307 -7.34 -8.51 -2.56
C VAL A 307 -8.23 -7.43 -1.99
N TRP A 308 -8.45 -6.31 -2.71
CA TRP A 308 -9.36 -5.26 -2.27
C TRP A 308 -10.79 -5.78 -2.06
N ALA A 309 -11.30 -6.60 -2.99
CA ALA A 309 -12.63 -7.21 -2.88
C ALA A 309 -12.73 -8.13 -1.66
N TYR A 310 -11.67 -8.91 -1.38
CA TYR A 310 -11.56 -9.74 -0.18
C TYR A 310 -11.60 -8.88 1.10
N GLU A 311 -10.75 -7.85 1.19
CA GLU A 311 -10.66 -6.95 2.33
C GLU A 311 -11.97 -6.18 2.57
N ALA A 312 -12.70 -5.81 1.51
CA ALA A 312 -13.97 -5.10 1.60
C ALA A 312 -15.16 -5.99 2.03
N ALA A 313 -15.05 -7.31 1.81
CA ALA A 313 -16.09 -8.29 2.12
C ALA A 313 -15.94 -8.91 3.53
N ARG A 314 -14.78 -8.75 4.17
CA ARG A 314 -14.60 -9.02 5.60
C ARG A 314 -15.41 -8.03 6.45
#